data_AF-A0A4U7AJU2-F1
#
_entry.id   AF-A0A4U7AJU2-F1
#
_cell.length_a   1.000
_cell.length_b   1.000
_cell.length_c   1.000
_cell.angle_alpha   90.00
_cell.angle_beta   90.00
_cell.angle_gamma   90.00
#
_symmetry.space_group_name_H-M   'P 1'
#
loop_
_entity.id
_entity.type
_entity.pdbx_description
1 polymer ?
#
loop_
_entity_poly.entity_id
_entity_poly.type
_entity_poly.pdbx_seq_one_letter_code
_entity_poly.pdbx_strand_id
1 'polypeptide(L)'
;MKAHLSRQPHINPNLPPRDLDQEATALLERLSIMRVFSFEGLAEALSEFKSTCDSHATPPANSPTPNPPPMKSTIPDSQANEEDEDLFALQVQEPTTTNHPSPSPQPSPQAQPPSSPISRKLLIIDDLSTIFSPLQRQSYTQSSALLASLLRSTHHLATTHPLSVLLMNSTYAPALSRPSPRRPDDTATASERKPPPRGPSIFASCAARPMFGHVLDQGAGLHCLVHRVPRTAGDAGRAYGEKEGEGRERGRGVGWVNCLEVVGDRDWGRGQRFGFFEVGRGGLVGDWSGGGR
;
A
#
# COMPACT_ATOMS: atom_id res chain seq x y z
N MET A 1 -6.23 -6.12 -43.69
CA MET A 1 -5.70 -4.74 -43.65
C MET A 1 -4.87 -4.58 -42.39
N LYS A 2 -3.53 -4.50 -42.51
CA LYS A 2 -2.60 -4.31 -41.38
C LYS A 2 -2.37 -2.81 -41.20
N ALA A 3 -2.90 -2.22 -40.13
CA ALA A 3 -2.60 -0.85 -39.77
C ALA A 3 -1.22 -0.81 -39.10
N HIS A 4 -0.20 -0.36 -39.83
CA HIS A 4 1.08 0.05 -39.28
C HIS A 4 0.89 1.39 -38.55
N LEU A 5 0.64 1.34 -37.25
CA LEU A 5 0.76 2.51 -36.37
C LEU A 5 2.24 2.70 -36.04
N SER A 6 2.97 3.38 -36.92
CA SER A 6 4.28 3.95 -36.61
C SER A 6 4.08 5.10 -35.65
N ARG A 7 4.07 4.83 -34.34
CA ARG A 7 4.27 5.87 -33.33
C ARG A 7 5.73 6.31 -33.41
N GLN A 8 6.03 7.25 -34.31
CA GLN A 8 7.23 8.04 -34.16
C GLN A 8 7.02 8.92 -32.93
N PRO A 9 7.89 8.85 -31.90
CA PRO A 9 7.85 9.82 -30.83
C PRO A 9 8.08 11.19 -31.48
N HIS A 10 7.15 12.13 -31.25
CA HIS A 10 7.35 13.54 -31.61
C HIS A 10 8.51 14.07 -30.75
N ILE A 11 9.74 13.83 -31.21
CA ILE A 11 10.95 14.38 -30.61
C ILE A 11 11.03 15.82 -31.15
N ASN A 12 10.85 16.79 -30.26
CA ASN A 12 11.05 18.19 -30.59
C ASN A 12 12.52 18.36 -31.03
N PRO A 13 12.80 18.72 -32.30
CA PRO A 13 14.17 18.77 -32.83
C PRO A 13 15.02 19.90 -32.20
N ASN A 14 14.41 20.77 -31.40
CA ASN A 14 15.08 21.88 -30.73
C ASN A 14 15.49 21.56 -29.28
N LEU A 15 15.23 20.35 -28.78
CA LEU A 15 15.77 19.93 -27.49
C LEU A 15 17.23 19.49 -27.66
N PRO A 16 18.14 19.89 -26.74
CA PRO A 16 19.49 19.36 -26.73
C PRO A 16 19.44 17.82 -26.67
N PRO A 17 20.42 17.12 -27.27
CA PRO A 17 20.47 15.67 -27.22
C PRO A 17 20.39 15.22 -25.76
N ARG A 18 19.35 14.44 -25.43
CA ARG A 18 19.19 13.89 -24.08
C ARG A 18 20.25 12.82 -23.91
N ASP A 19 21.12 13.01 -22.92
CA ASP A 19 21.99 11.95 -22.45
C ASP A 19 21.15 11.00 -21.60
N LEU A 20 20.64 9.94 -22.25
CA LEU A 20 19.78 8.94 -21.60
C LEU A 20 20.53 8.17 -20.51
N ASP A 21 21.85 8.03 -20.63
CA ASP A 21 22.66 7.31 -19.65
C ASP A 21 22.82 8.15 -18.38
N GLN A 22 23.04 9.47 -18.54
CA GLN A 22 23.06 10.40 -17.42
C GLN A 22 21.69 10.49 -16.72
N GLU A 23 20.60 10.54 -17.50
CA GLU A 23 19.23 10.56 -16.95
C GLU A 23 18.89 9.26 -16.21
N ALA A 24 19.26 8.10 -16.79
CA ALA A 24 19.07 6.80 -16.16
C ALA A 24 19.87 6.68 -14.86
N THR A 25 21.13 7.12 -14.85
CA THR A 25 21.98 7.11 -13.65
C THR A 25 21.38 7.97 -12.55
N ALA A 26 20.98 9.21 -12.86
CA ALA A 26 20.34 10.11 -11.90
C ALA A 26 19.01 9.57 -11.35
N LEU A 27 18.28 8.76 -12.14
CA LEU A 27 17.07 8.07 -11.69
C LEU A 27 17.39 6.89 -10.77
N LEU A 28 18.41 6.10 -11.11
CA LEU A 28 18.83 4.95 -10.31
C LEU A 28 19.42 5.36 -8.96
N GLU A 29 20.12 6.49 -8.89
CA GLU A 29 20.61 7.06 -7.62
C GLU A 29 19.50 7.40 -6.62
N ARG A 30 18.26 7.57 -7.11
CA ARG A 30 17.08 7.88 -6.29
C ARG A 30 16.30 6.63 -5.88
N LEU A 31 16.69 5.46 -6.37
CA LEU A 31 16.01 4.19 -6.16
C LEU A 31 16.80 3.34 -5.16
N SER A 32 16.16 2.97 -4.05
CA SER A 32 16.66 1.97 -3.12
C SER A 32 15.79 0.71 -3.19
N ILE A 33 16.42 -0.45 -3.33
CA ILE A 33 15.74 -1.76 -3.37
C ILE A 33 16.32 -2.62 -2.26
N MET A 34 15.47 -3.02 -1.33
CA MET A 34 15.83 -3.90 -0.21
C MET A 34 15.12 -5.23 -0.38
N ARG A 35 15.82 -6.33 -0.10
CA ARG A 35 15.24 -7.67 -0.11
C ARG A 35 14.93 -8.09 1.31
N VAL A 36 13.69 -8.51 1.53
CA VAL A 36 13.18 -8.89 2.85
C VAL A 36 12.52 -10.26 2.75
N PHE A 37 12.82 -11.14 3.71
CA PHE A 37 12.32 -12.52 3.72
C PHE A 37 11.54 -12.89 4.99
N SER A 38 11.56 -12.02 6.00
CA SER A 38 10.93 -12.21 7.29
C SER A 38 10.38 -10.89 7.82
N PHE A 39 9.59 -10.94 8.89
CA PHE A 39 9.11 -9.74 9.56
C PHE A 39 10.26 -8.94 10.20
N GLU A 40 11.26 -9.62 10.75
CA GLU A 40 12.46 -9.00 11.31
C GLU A 40 13.22 -8.20 10.24
N GLY A 41 13.50 -8.80 9.08
CA GLY A 41 14.14 -8.08 7.97
C GLY A 41 13.31 -6.90 7.45
N LEU A 42 11.97 -6.94 7.59
CA LEU A 42 11.11 -5.81 7.25
C LEU A 42 11.27 -4.67 8.26
N ALA A 43 11.31 -5.01 9.55
CA ALA A 43 11.49 -4.05 10.63
C ALA A 43 12.85 -3.35 10.53
N GLU A 44 13.93 -4.10 10.26
CA GLU A 44 15.26 -3.56 10.01
C GLU A 44 15.27 -2.61 8.82
N ALA A 45 14.69 -3.04 7.68
CA ALA A 45 14.61 -2.22 6.48
C ALA A 45 13.85 -0.91 6.71
N LEU A 46 12.76 -0.95 7.48
CA LEU A 46 12.00 0.25 7.85
C LEU A 46 12.76 1.17 8.81
N SER A 47 13.56 0.61 9.72
CA SER A 47 14.40 1.37 10.65
C SER A 47 15.51 2.11 9.90
N GLU A 48 16.18 1.44 8.95
CA GLU A 48 17.19 2.05 8.07
C GLU A 48 16.57 3.17 7.21
N PHE A 49 15.40 2.90 6.63
CA PHE A 49 14.68 3.87 5.82
C PHE A 49 14.22 5.10 6.64
N LYS A 50 13.74 4.89 7.87
CA LYS A 50 13.39 5.96 8.81
C LYS A 50 14.61 6.83 9.12
N SER A 51 15.75 6.20 9.44
CA SER A 51 17.01 6.91 9.71
C SER A 51 17.45 7.79 8.52
N THR A 52 17.20 7.31 7.30
CA THR A 52 17.45 8.05 6.05
C THR A 52 16.47 9.23 5.87
N CYS A 53 15.25 9.15 6.43
CA CYS A 53 14.31 10.26 6.44
C CYS A 53 14.71 11.33 7.46
N ASP A 54 15.08 10.91 8.67
CA ASP A 54 15.48 11.80 9.76
C ASP A 54 16.77 12.57 9.45
N SER A 55 17.76 11.90 8.82
CA SER A 55 19.03 12.53 8.41
C SER A 55 18.85 13.68 7.41
N HIS A 56 17.79 13.64 6.60
CA HIS A 56 17.48 14.70 5.63
C HIS A 56 16.58 15.81 6.19
N ALA A 57 15.90 15.58 7.32
CA ALA A 57 14.99 16.54 7.92
C ALA A 57 15.73 17.63 8.73
N THR A 58 16.98 17.37 9.13
CA THR A 58 17.78 18.30 9.93
C THR A 58 18.77 19.02 9.01
N PRO A 59 18.57 20.31 8.66
CA PRO A 59 19.64 21.08 8.07
C PRO A 59 20.81 21.12 9.06
N PRO A 60 22.08 21.07 8.60
CA PRO A 60 23.23 21.19 9.48
C PRO A 60 23.17 22.56 10.15
N ALA A 61 22.66 22.59 11.39
CA ALA A 61 22.84 23.72 12.26
C ALA A 61 24.34 23.77 12.54
N ASN A 62 25.01 24.77 11.97
CA ASN A 62 26.32 25.21 12.45
C ASN A 62 26.15 25.61 13.93
N SER A 63 26.24 24.64 14.84
CA SER A 63 26.35 24.90 16.27
C SER A 63 27.83 24.86 16.65
N PRO A 64 28.37 25.95 17.21
CA PRO A 64 29.68 25.91 17.84
C PRO A 64 29.61 24.97 19.05
N THR A 65 30.62 24.11 19.16
CA THR A 65 30.93 23.23 20.30
C THR A 65 30.52 23.81 21.66
N PRO A 66 29.53 23.20 22.36
CA PRO A 66 29.31 23.47 23.77
C PRO A 66 30.20 22.54 24.62
N ASN A 67 30.93 23.16 25.54
CA ASN A 67 31.79 22.50 26.54
C ASN A 67 31.08 21.35 27.29
N PRO A 68 31.83 20.30 27.71
CA PRO A 68 31.27 19.18 28.47
C PRO A 68 30.89 19.61 29.92
N PRO A 69 29.69 19.29 30.41
CA PRO A 69 29.36 19.44 31.82
C PRO A 69 29.86 18.26 32.67
N PRO A 70 30.11 18.47 33.98
CA PRO A 70 30.79 17.53 34.86
C PRO A 70 29.94 16.30 35.23
N MET A 71 30.61 15.15 35.28
CA MET A 71 30.11 13.85 35.71
C MET A 71 29.49 13.91 37.12
N LYS A 72 28.22 13.56 37.23
CA LYS A 72 27.64 13.05 38.49
C LYS A 72 27.18 11.61 38.26
N SER A 73 27.96 10.70 38.82
CA SER A 73 27.62 9.30 39.02
C SER A 73 26.54 9.19 40.09
N THR A 74 25.43 8.55 39.77
CA THR A 74 24.55 7.94 40.77
C THR A 74 23.94 6.71 40.11
N ILE A 75 24.28 5.55 40.64
CA ILE A 75 23.79 4.23 40.26
C ILE A 75 22.44 4.02 40.98
N PRO A 76 21.36 3.68 40.28
CA PRO A 76 20.24 2.99 40.89
C PRO A 76 20.25 1.52 40.44
N ASP A 77 20.58 0.64 41.38
CA ASP A 77 20.34 -0.80 41.27
C ASP A 77 18.83 -1.05 41.22
N SER A 78 18.34 -1.73 40.18
CA SER A 78 17.05 -2.41 40.19
C SER A 78 17.06 -3.53 39.15
N GLN A 79 17.19 -4.76 39.66
CA GLN A 79 16.79 -5.97 38.96
C GLN A 79 15.26 -6.00 38.81
N ALA A 80 14.76 -6.23 37.60
CA ALA A 80 13.52 -6.96 37.36
C ALA A 80 13.49 -7.40 35.89
N ASN A 81 13.23 -8.69 35.69
CA ASN A 81 12.98 -9.34 34.40
C ASN A 81 12.08 -8.53 33.47
N GLU A 82 12.46 -8.43 32.20
CA GLU A 82 11.56 -8.37 31.04
C GLU A 82 12.40 -8.55 29.75
N GLU A 83 12.86 -9.79 29.53
CA GLU A 83 13.32 -10.22 28.20
C GLU A 83 12.05 -10.43 27.35
N ASP A 84 11.78 -9.49 26.42
CA ASP A 84 11.02 -9.64 25.15
C ASP A 84 10.11 -8.45 24.71
N GLU A 85 10.24 -7.23 25.27
CA GLU A 85 9.40 -6.07 24.83
C GLU A 85 10.11 -5.01 23.94
N ASP A 86 11.41 -5.15 23.65
CA ASP A 86 12.20 -4.08 23.01
C ASP A 86 12.17 -4.02 21.47
N LEU A 87 11.33 -4.81 20.79
CA LEU A 87 11.11 -4.64 19.34
C LEU A 87 9.99 -3.64 18.99
N PHE A 88 9.24 -3.15 19.99
CA PHE A 88 8.06 -2.27 19.78
C PHE A 88 8.19 -0.87 20.37
N ALA A 89 9.32 -0.53 20.98
CA ALA A 89 9.64 0.80 21.45
C ALA A 89 10.07 1.75 20.32
N LEU A 90 9.28 1.87 19.25
CA LEU A 90 9.23 3.12 18.49
C LEU A 90 8.48 4.13 19.36
N GLN A 91 9.14 4.58 20.44
CA GLN A 91 8.61 5.54 21.39
C GLN A 91 8.16 6.81 20.66
N VAL A 92 6.88 7.09 20.81
CA VAL A 92 6.29 8.41 20.67
C VAL A 92 7.00 9.31 21.69
N GLN A 93 7.93 10.15 21.24
CA GLN A 93 8.38 11.28 22.05
C GLN A 93 7.25 12.31 22.10
N GLU A 94 6.54 12.37 23.23
CA GLU A 94 5.69 13.51 23.56
C GLU A 94 6.58 14.74 23.82
N PRO A 95 6.32 15.90 23.21
CA PRO A 95 7.01 17.13 23.58
C PRO A 95 6.50 17.62 24.93
N THR A 96 7.31 17.49 25.97
CA THR A 96 7.07 18.13 27.27
C THR A 96 7.30 19.63 27.13
N THR A 97 6.21 20.41 26.98
CA THR A 97 6.29 21.88 27.04
C THR A 97 5.98 22.37 28.44
N THR A 98 7.04 22.63 29.22
CA THR A 98 7.00 23.56 30.34
C THR A 98 8.11 24.57 30.13
N ASN A 99 7.79 25.80 29.71
CA ASN A 99 8.36 27.02 30.28
C ASN A 99 7.81 28.33 29.66
N HIS A 100 7.58 29.26 30.56
CA HIS A 100 7.16 30.66 30.43
C HIS A 100 7.81 31.46 29.29
N PRO A 101 7.08 32.42 28.65
CA PRO A 101 7.70 33.51 27.92
C PRO A 101 7.73 34.80 28.74
N SER A 102 8.94 35.33 28.89
CA SER A 102 9.26 36.72 29.23
C SER A 102 9.13 37.59 27.95
N PRO A 103 8.63 38.83 28.00
CA PRO A 103 8.44 39.66 26.80
C PRO A 103 9.73 40.41 26.43
N SER A 104 10.20 40.26 25.19
CA SER A 104 11.27 41.07 24.58
C SER A 104 11.11 41.11 23.04
N PRO A 105 11.67 42.13 22.37
CA PRO A 105 10.94 42.91 21.35
C PRO A 105 11.05 42.42 19.90
N GLN A 106 10.05 42.87 19.13
CA GLN A 106 9.80 42.71 17.69
C GLN A 106 11.03 42.61 16.76
N PRO A 107 11.10 41.58 15.88
CA PRO A 107 12.04 41.54 14.77
C PRO A 107 11.46 42.14 13.47
N SER A 108 12.33 42.86 12.77
CA SER A 108 12.14 43.44 11.43
C SER A 108 11.81 42.39 10.36
N PRO A 109 11.15 42.74 9.24
CA PRO A 109 10.81 41.81 8.18
C PRO A 109 12.05 41.47 7.35
N GLN A 110 12.73 40.36 7.69
CA GLN A 110 13.72 39.73 6.83
C GLN A 110 13.01 38.91 5.74
N ALA A 111 13.37 39.18 4.49
CA ALA A 111 12.92 38.46 3.31
C ALA A 111 13.21 36.95 3.46
N GLN A 112 12.16 36.12 3.46
CA GLN A 112 12.30 34.68 3.47
C GLN A 112 13.03 34.21 2.20
N PRO A 113 14.09 33.40 2.31
CA PRO A 113 14.72 32.80 1.13
C PRO A 113 13.73 31.86 0.41
N PRO A 114 13.87 31.68 -0.91
CA PRO A 114 13.00 30.82 -1.70
C PRO A 114 13.01 29.40 -1.12
N SER A 115 11.82 28.89 -0.80
CA SER A 115 11.65 27.52 -0.31
C SER A 115 12.22 26.54 -1.34
N SER A 116 13.20 25.73 -0.93
CA SER A 116 13.69 24.64 -1.74
C SER A 116 12.55 23.65 -2.02
N PRO A 117 12.49 23.06 -3.22
CA PRO A 117 11.42 22.14 -3.59
C PRO A 117 11.41 20.93 -2.64
N ILE A 118 10.27 20.67 -2.01
CA ILE A 118 10.07 19.53 -1.10
C ILE A 118 10.21 18.23 -1.90
N SER A 119 11.29 17.50 -1.66
CA SER A 119 11.50 16.17 -2.25
C SER A 119 10.52 15.17 -1.63
N ARG A 120 9.59 14.64 -2.43
CA ARG A 120 8.65 13.60 -2.00
C ARG A 120 9.26 12.21 -2.20
N LYS A 121 9.13 11.35 -1.20
CA LYS A 121 9.59 9.95 -1.24
C LYS A 121 8.39 9.02 -1.45
N LEU A 122 8.65 7.85 -2.05
CA LEU A 122 7.68 6.77 -2.20
C LEU A 122 8.29 5.50 -1.63
N LEU A 123 7.63 4.88 -0.66
CA LEU A 123 7.97 3.57 -0.12
C LEU A 123 6.97 2.54 -0.68
N ILE A 124 7.48 1.48 -1.31
CA ILE A 124 6.68 0.37 -1.81
C ILE A 124 7.09 -0.89 -1.05
N ILE A 125 6.12 -1.60 -0.47
CA ILE A 125 6.33 -2.89 0.19
C ILE A 125 5.54 -3.95 -0.57
N ASP A 126 6.25 -4.90 -1.19
CA ASP A 126 5.70 -5.96 -2.04
C ASP A 126 6.36 -7.32 -1.71
N ASP A 127 5.66 -8.41 -1.37
CA ASP A 127 4.23 -8.61 -1.07
C ASP A 127 4.09 -9.00 0.41
N LEU A 128 3.27 -8.27 1.19
CA LEU A 128 3.05 -8.52 2.62
C LEU A 128 2.68 -9.98 2.92
N SER A 129 1.96 -10.61 2.02
CA SER A 129 1.52 -12.00 2.12
C SER A 129 2.66 -12.97 2.35
N THR A 130 3.76 -12.77 1.63
CA THR A 130 4.94 -13.65 1.71
C THR A 130 5.57 -13.63 3.10
N ILE A 131 5.52 -12.49 3.78
CA ILE A 131 6.06 -12.26 5.12
C ILE A 131 5.09 -12.76 6.18
N PHE A 132 3.80 -12.43 6.06
CA PHE A 132 2.83 -12.64 7.13
C PHE A 132 2.09 -14.00 7.05
N SER A 133 1.99 -14.65 5.89
CA SER A 133 1.32 -15.96 5.79
C SER A 133 1.98 -17.07 6.63
N PRO A 134 3.32 -17.19 6.73
CA PRO A 134 3.96 -18.13 7.65
C PRO A 134 3.61 -17.83 9.12
N LEU A 135 3.65 -16.56 9.53
CA LEU A 135 3.32 -16.13 10.89
C LEU A 135 1.86 -16.39 11.24
N GLN A 136 0.95 -16.13 10.29
CA GLN A 136 -0.49 -16.35 10.49
C GLN A 136 -0.82 -17.83 10.71
N ARG A 137 -0.08 -18.75 10.06
CA ARG A 137 -0.23 -20.20 10.27
C ARG A 137 0.25 -20.65 11.66
N GLN A 138 1.23 -19.96 12.23
CA GLN A 138 1.71 -20.24 13.58
C GLN A 138 0.78 -19.64 14.64
N SER A 139 0.48 -18.34 14.51
CA SER A 139 -0.39 -17.62 15.42
C SER A 139 -1.09 -16.48 14.69
N TYR A 140 -2.40 -16.63 14.52
CA TYR A 140 -3.25 -15.60 13.89
C TYR A 140 -3.22 -14.28 14.66
N THR A 141 -3.30 -14.35 16.00
CA THR A 141 -3.33 -13.17 16.87
C THR A 141 -2.01 -12.41 16.80
N GLN A 142 -0.88 -13.12 16.91
CA GLN A 142 0.45 -12.51 16.81
C GLN A 142 0.65 -11.88 15.43
N SER A 143 0.39 -12.61 14.35
CA SER A 143 0.49 -12.09 12.98
C SER A 143 -0.36 -10.84 12.77
N SER A 144 -1.61 -10.84 13.27
CA SER A 144 -2.50 -9.68 13.19
C SER A 144 -1.99 -8.48 13.98
N ALA A 145 -1.45 -8.70 15.19
CA ALA A 145 -0.87 -7.65 16.01
C ALA A 145 0.37 -7.03 15.37
N LEU A 146 1.26 -7.87 14.82
CA LEU A 146 2.45 -7.43 14.09
C LEU A 146 2.08 -6.60 12.85
N LEU A 147 1.10 -7.06 12.07
CA LEU A 147 0.63 -6.34 10.90
C LEU A 147 -0.02 -5.00 11.29
N ALA A 148 -0.84 -4.97 12.35
CA ALA A 148 -1.43 -3.73 12.85
C ALA A 148 -0.36 -2.75 13.34
N SER A 149 0.70 -3.25 13.98
CA SER A 149 1.86 -2.43 14.39
C SER A 149 2.59 -1.84 13.18
N LEU A 150 2.87 -2.66 12.16
CA LEU A 150 3.47 -2.21 10.90
C LEU A 150 2.63 -1.11 10.23
N LEU A 151 1.31 -1.27 10.13
CA LEU A 151 0.41 -0.28 9.54
C LEU A 151 0.44 1.05 10.31
N ARG A 152 0.43 0.99 11.65
CA ARG A 152 0.55 2.20 12.48
C ARG A 152 1.89 2.90 12.29
N SER A 153 3.00 2.16 12.30
CA SER A 153 4.35 2.72 12.13
C SER A 153 4.54 3.35 10.75
N THR A 154 4.09 2.69 9.69
CA THR A 154 4.16 3.23 8.32
C THR A 154 3.24 4.43 8.11
N HIS A 155 2.05 4.43 8.71
CA HIS A 155 1.17 5.59 8.72
C HIS A 155 1.84 6.78 9.44
N HIS A 156 2.41 6.55 10.63
CA HIS A 156 3.14 7.59 11.36
C HIS A 156 4.27 8.17 10.50
N LEU A 157 5.10 7.31 9.89
CA LEU A 157 6.19 7.71 9.01
C LEU A 157 5.71 8.54 7.80
N ALA A 158 4.56 8.19 7.22
CA ALA A 158 3.95 8.94 6.12
C ALA A 158 3.39 10.30 6.55
N THR A 159 3.01 10.45 7.82
CA THR A 159 2.53 11.73 8.37
C THR A 159 3.64 12.64 8.88
N THR A 160 4.78 12.10 9.30
CA THR A 160 5.93 12.88 9.80
C THR A 160 6.86 13.36 8.70
N HIS A 161 6.84 12.71 7.54
CA HIS A 161 7.70 13.02 6.41
C HIS A 161 6.88 13.20 5.13
N PRO A 162 7.40 13.91 4.11
CA PRO A 162 6.77 14.00 2.78
C PRO A 162 6.90 12.65 2.02
N LEU A 163 6.27 11.60 2.55
CA LEU A 163 6.38 10.22 2.12
C LEU A 163 5.00 9.67 1.74
N SER A 164 4.91 8.99 0.61
CA SER A 164 3.77 8.13 0.27
C SER A 164 4.17 6.67 0.50
N VAL A 165 3.27 5.87 1.08
CA VAL A 165 3.50 4.43 1.31
C VAL A 165 2.47 3.64 0.50
N LEU A 166 2.97 2.71 -0.32
CA LEU A 166 2.16 1.75 -1.06
C LEU A 166 2.44 0.34 -0.53
N LEU A 167 1.40 -0.29 0.00
CA LEU A 167 1.45 -1.66 0.50
C LEU A 167 0.76 -2.59 -0.49
N MET A 168 1.47 -3.59 -0.98
CA MET A 168 0.93 -4.60 -1.88
C MET A 168 0.61 -5.87 -1.09
N ASN A 169 -0.59 -6.38 -1.32
CA ASN A 169 -1.15 -7.53 -0.63
C ASN A 169 -1.84 -8.43 -1.65
N SER A 170 -1.64 -9.74 -1.51
CA SER A 170 -2.28 -10.73 -2.38
C SER A 170 -3.73 -10.98 -1.96
N THR A 171 -4.49 -11.51 -2.92
CA THR A 171 -5.89 -11.91 -2.70
C THR A 171 -6.05 -13.42 -2.77
N TYR A 172 -7.09 -13.95 -2.14
CA TYR A 172 -7.52 -15.33 -2.29
C TYR A 172 -8.96 -15.38 -2.79
N ALA A 173 -9.30 -16.40 -3.58
CA ALA A 173 -10.67 -16.67 -3.97
C ALA A 173 -11.19 -17.87 -3.18
N PRO A 174 -12.29 -17.73 -2.41
CA PRO A 174 -12.91 -18.88 -1.76
C PRO A 174 -13.29 -19.94 -2.80
N ALA A 175 -13.03 -21.21 -2.51
CA ALA A 175 -13.48 -22.29 -3.37
C ALA A 175 -15.01 -22.22 -3.51
N LEU A 176 -15.51 -22.17 -4.74
CA LEU A 176 -16.94 -22.30 -5.00
C LEU A 176 -17.37 -23.65 -4.41
N SER A 177 -18.22 -23.61 -3.39
CA SER A 177 -18.82 -24.83 -2.83
C SER A 177 -19.55 -25.52 -3.97
N ARG A 178 -18.94 -26.58 -4.52
CA ARG A 178 -19.60 -27.39 -5.53
C ARG A 178 -20.91 -27.87 -4.91
N PRO A 179 -22.05 -27.75 -5.60
CA PRO A 179 -23.28 -28.34 -5.11
C PRO A 179 -23.00 -29.83 -4.91
N SER A 180 -23.00 -30.27 -3.64
CA SER A 180 -22.90 -31.69 -3.32
C SER A 180 -24.00 -32.39 -4.12
N PRO A 181 -23.69 -33.48 -4.87
CA PRO A 181 -24.70 -34.22 -5.60
C PRO A 181 -25.79 -34.61 -4.60
N ARG A 182 -26.96 -34.00 -4.75
CA ARG A 182 -28.10 -34.26 -3.87
C ARG A 182 -28.39 -35.76 -3.96
N ARG A 183 -28.30 -36.45 -2.83
CA ARG A 183 -28.81 -37.82 -2.72
C ARG A 183 -30.32 -37.75 -2.95
N PRO A 184 -30.92 -38.60 -3.81
CA PRO A 184 -32.32 -38.45 -4.22
C PRO A 184 -33.38 -38.60 -3.11
N ASP A 185 -33.04 -39.08 -1.91
CA ASP A 185 -34.03 -39.60 -0.95
C ASP A 185 -34.40 -38.68 0.23
N ASP A 186 -33.81 -37.49 0.39
CA ASP A 186 -34.19 -36.59 1.49
C ASP A 186 -35.29 -35.62 1.08
N THR A 187 -36.52 -36.14 1.03
CA THR A 187 -37.75 -35.33 1.05
C THR A 187 -38.03 -34.84 2.47
N ALA A 188 -37.39 -33.75 2.91
CA ALA A 188 -38.02 -32.78 3.82
C ALA A 188 -37.04 -31.68 4.25
N THR A 189 -37.58 -30.45 4.30
CA THR A 189 -36.96 -29.19 4.72
C THR A 189 -35.98 -28.58 3.69
N ALA A 190 -36.55 -27.77 2.81
CA ALA A 190 -35.80 -26.75 2.08
C ALA A 190 -35.17 -25.77 3.08
N SER A 191 -34.00 -26.12 3.61
CA SER A 191 -33.17 -25.18 4.36
C SER A 191 -32.90 -23.98 3.45
N GLU A 192 -33.40 -22.81 3.82
CA GLU A 192 -33.08 -21.54 3.17
C GLU A 192 -31.56 -21.42 3.05
N ARG A 193 -31.05 -21.61 1.83
CA ARG A 193 -29.63 -21.44 1.56
C ARG A 193 -29.32 -19.96 1.73
N LYS A 194 -28.80 -19.59 2.91
CA LYS A 194 -28.28 -18.25 3.18
C LYS A 194 -27.28 -17.91 2.06
N PRO A 195 -27.48 -16.81 1.31
CA PRO A 195 -26.55 -16.43 0.26
C PRO A 195 -25.16 -16.24 0.87
N PRO A 196 -24.09 -16.64 0.16
CA PRO A 196 -22.74 -16.44 0.67
C PRO A 196 -22.49 -14.96 0.98
N PRO A 197 -21.75 -14.63 2.04
CA PRO A 197 -21.45 -13.25 2.39
C PRO A 197 -20.78 -12.54 1.21
N ARG A 198 -21.29 -11.36 0.85
CA ARG A 198 -20.83 -10.61 -0.33
C ARG A 198 -19.36 -10.20 -0.22
N GLY A 199 -18.72 -10.08 -1.38
CA GLY A 199 -17.37 -9.55 -1.62
C GLY A 199 -17.11 -8.21 -0.91
N PRO A 200 -15.83 -7.82 -0.70
CA PRO A 200 -15.53 -6.39 -0.59
C PRO A 200 -15.83 -5.67 -1.92
N SER A 201 -15.79 -6.40 -3.05
CA SER A 201 -16.09 -5.87 -4.38
C SER A 201 -17.60 -5.71 -4.63
N ILE A 202 -17.97 -4.62 -5.31
CA ILE A 202 -19.32 -4.41 -5.86
C ILE A 202 -19.61 -5.33 -7.06
N PHE A 203 -18.57 -5.86 -7.71
CA PHE A 203 -18.73 -6.74 -8.85
C PHE A 203 -19.02 -8.15 -8.35
N ALA A 204 -20.23 -8.65 -8.60
CA ALA A 204 -20.65 -9.99 -8.17
C ALA A 204 -19.75 -11.12 -8.73
N SER A 205 -19.06 -10.86 -9.85
CA SER A 205 -18.10 -11.79 -10.44
C SER A 205 -16.73 -11.79 -9.75
N CYS A 206 -16.43 -10.79 -8.93
CA CYS A 206 -15.18 -10.69 -8.19
C CYS A 206 -15.33 -11.41 -6.84
N ALA A 207 -14.82 -12.64 -6.79
CA ALA A 207 -14.75 -13.43 -5.56
C ALA A 207 -13.47 -13.17 -4.75
N ALA A 208 -12.58 -12.30 -5.23
CA ALA A 208 -11.29 -12.03 -4.59
C ALA A 208 -11.49 -11.39 -3.21
N ARG A 209 -10.73 -11.88 -2.23
CA ARG A 209 -10.68 -11.36 -0.87
C ARG A 209 -9.24 -10.96 -0.57
N PRO A 210 -8.99 -9.73 -0.09
CA PRO A 210 -7.66 -9.35 0.36
C PRO A 210 -7.25 -10.25 1.52
N MET A 211 -6.01 -10.74 1.50
CA MET A 211 -5.46 -11.38 2.69
C MET A 211 -5.35 -10.35 3.81
N PHE A 212 -5.56 -10.79 5.05
CA PHE A 212 -5.56 -9.89 6.21
C PHE A 212 -6.57 -8.73 6.14
N GLY A 213 -7.67 -8.90 5.39
CA GLY A 213 -8.67 -7.84 5.18
C GLY A 213 -9.14 -7.18 6.48
N HIS A 214 -9.35 -7.96 7.54
CA HIS A 214 -9.78 -7.42 8.84
C HIS A 214 -8.80 -6.42 9.47
N VAL A 215 -7.49 -6.60 9.27
CA VAL A 215 -6.47 -5.67 9.79
C VAL A 215 -6.32 -4.48 8.84
N LEU A 216 -6.29 -4.75 7.53
CA LEU A 216 -6.13 -3.72 6.51
C LEU A 216 -7.28 -2.72 6.51
N ASP A 217 -8.51 -3.17 6.73
CA ASP A 217 -9.69 -2.32 6.77
C ASP A 217 -9.66 -1.30 7.93
N GLN A 218 -8.88 -1.59 8.99
CA GLN A 218 -8.73 -0.70 10.14
C GLN A 218 -7.48 0.20 10.04
N GLY A 219 -6.42 -0.30 9.41
CA GLY A 219 -5.11 0.36 9.39
C GLY A 219 -4.79 1.16 8.11
N ALA A 220 -5.38 0.80 6.98
CA ALA A 220 -5.09 1.47 5.70
C ALA A 220 -5.88 2.78 5.56
N GLY A 221 -5.22 3.84 5.08
CA GLY A 221 -5.90 5.08 4.72
C GLY A 221 -6.77 4.91 3.47
N LEU A 222 -6.21 4.29 2.43
CA LEU A 222 -6.90 3.96 1.18
C LEU A 222 -6.64 2.49 0.83
N HIS A 223 -7.70 1.71 0.68
CA HIS A 223 -7.65 0.30 0.32
C HIS A 223 -8.27 0.11 -1.07
N CYS A 224 -7.45 -0.33 -2.02
CA CYS A 224 -7.86 -0.58 -3.41
C CYS A 224 -7.76 -2.06 -3.75
N LEU A 225 -8.75 -2.57 -4.48
CA LEU A 225 -8.75 -3.89 -5.08
C LEU A 225 -8.55 -3.77 -6.58
N VAL A 226 -7.51 -4.42 -7.10
CA VAL A 226 -7.26 -4.49 -8.55
C VAL A 226 -7.67 -5.87 -9.04
N HIS A 227 -8.61 -5.92 -10.00
CA HIS A 227 -9.07 -7.17 -10.60
C HIS A 227 -9.42 -6.97 -12.07
N ARG A 228 -9.76 -8.05 -12.79
CA ARG A 228 -10.17 -7.98 -14.19
C ARG A 228 -11.68 -8.09 -14.32
N VAL A 229 -12.23 -7.35 -15.27
CA VAL A 229 -13.65 -7.45 -15.67
C VAL A 229 -13.77 -7.57 -17.19
N PRO A 230 -14.85 -8.17 -17.72
CA PRO A 230 -15.10 -8.20 -19.15
C PRO A 230 -15.29 -6.77 -19.70
N ARG A 231 -14.70 -6.50 -20.86
CA ARG A 231 -14.66 -5.16 -21.46
C ARG A 231 -16.02 -4.68 -21.97
N THR A 232 -16.80 -5.58 -22.54
CA THR A 232 -18.10 -5.28 -23.15
C THR A 232 -19.21 -6.16 -22.58
N ALA A 233 -20.46 -5.77 -22.78
CA ALA A 233 -21.60 -6.63 -22.44
C ALA A 233 -21.53 -8.00 -23.15
N GLY A 234 -21.04 -8.03 -24.40
CA GLY A 234 -20.81 -9.28 -25.14
C GLY A 234 -19.71 -10.14 -24.52
N ASP A 235 -18.63 -9.51 -24.02
CA ASP A 235 -17.59 -10.21 -23.25
C ASP A 235 -18.14 -10.77 -21.94
N ALA A 236 -19.00 -10.01 -21.24
CA ALA A 236 -19.65 -10.46 -20.03
C ALA A 236 -20.59 -11.65 -20.28
N GLY A 237 -21.38 -11.62 -21.36
CA GLY A 237 -22.18 -12.77 -21.78
C GLY A 237 -21.35 -14.01 -22.10
N ARG A 238 -20.15 -13.84 -22.67
CA ARG A 238 -19.19 -14.94 -22.91
C ARG A 238 -18.51 -15.44 -21.63
N ALA A 239 -18.22 -14.55 -20.69
CA ALA A 239 -17.51 -14.85 -19.46
C ALA A 239 -18.42 -15.49 -18.39
N TYR A 240 -19.66 -15.00 -18.29
CA TYR A 240 -20.58 -15.31 -17.19
C TYR A 240 -21.90 -15.94 -17.64
N GLY A 241 -22.22 -15.95 -18.93
CA GLY A 241 -23.45 -16.55 -19.42
C GLY A 241 -23.51 -18.05 -19.11
N GLU A 242 -24.64 -18.50 -18.58
CA GLU A 242 -24.95 -19.93 -18.46
C GLU A 242 -25.11 -20.49 -19.87
N LYS A 243 -24.11 -21.21 -20.36
CA LYS A 243 -24.31 -22.09 -21.51
C LYS A 243 -24.78 -23.44 -21.00
N GLU A 244 -26.08 -23.67 -21.13
CA GLU A 244 -26.60 -25.04 -21.29
C GLU A 244 -25.95 -25.61 -22.56
N GLY A 245 -25.08 -26.60 -22.40
CA GLY A 245 -24.37 -27.23 -23.51
C GLY A 245 -22.91 -27.48 -23.19
N GLU A 246 -22.57 -28.77 -23.14
CA GLU A 246 -21.28 -29.33 -22.76
C GLU A 246 -20.06 -28.63 -23.38
N GLY A 247 -19.05 -28.39 -22.54
CA GLY A 247 -17.66 -28.45 -22.96
C GLY A 247 -17.05 -27.26 -23.70
N ARG A 248 -17.78 -26.16 -23.99
CA ARG A 248 -17.11 -24.98 -24.55
C ARG A 248 -16.24 -24.29 -23.49
N GLU A 249 -14.95 -24.21 -23.77
CA GLU A 249 -13.94 -23.55 -22.94
C GLU A 249 -14.39 -22.17 -22.49
N ARG A 250 -14.75 -22.07 -21.20
CA ARG A 250 -15.12 -20.81 -20.56
C ARG A 250 -13.96 -19.82 -20.73
N GLY A 251 -14.26 -18.64 -21.27
CA GLY A 251 -13.30 -17.53 -21.35
C GLY A 251 -12.55 -17.36 -22.68
N ARG A 252 -12.67 -18.24 -23.68
CA ARG A 252 -12.06 -17.97 -25.01
C ARG A 252 -12.74 -16.77 -25.67
N GLY A 253 -11.93 -15.83 -26.16
CA GLY A 253 -12.40 -14.64 -26.88
C GLY A 253 -13.09 -13.60 -26.00
N VAL A 254 -12.90 -13.65 -24.68
CA VAL A 254 -13.33 -12.59 -23.77
C VAL A 254 -12.27 -11.50 -23.77
N GLY A 255 -12.64 -10.30 -24.20
CA GLY A 255 -11.90 -9.07 -23.96
C GLY A 255 -12.00 -8.70 -22.48
N TRP A 256 -10.87 -8.50 -21.82
CA TRP A 256 -10.79 -8.13 -20.41
C TRP A 256 -10.11 -6.77 -20.26
N VAL A 257 -10.57 -6.01 -19.27
CA VAL A 257 -9.91 -4.78 -18.79
C VAL A 257 -9.58 -4.91 -17.32
N ASN A 258 -8.59 -4.15 -16.84
CA ASN A 258 -8.34 -4.06 -15.40
C ASN A 258 -9.29 -3.05 -14.78
N CYS A 259 -9.71 -3.33 -13.56
CA CYS A 259 -10.57 -2.52 -12.73
C CYS A 259 -9.80 -2.24 -11.43
N LEU A 260 -9.66 -0.97 -11.08
CA LEU A 260 -9.25 -0.54 -9.75
C LEU A 260 -10.51 -0.09 -9.02
N GLU A 261 -10.83 -0.79 -7.93
CA GLU A 261 -11.96 -0.49 -7.07
C GLU A 261 -11.46 -0.01 -5.71
N VAL A 262 -12.03 1.08 -5.20
CA VAL A 262 -11.79 1.56 -3.83
C VAL A 262 -12.71 0.76 -2.90
N VAL A 263 -12.15 -0.21 -2.18
CA VAL A 263 -12.90 -1.05 -1.24
C VAL A 263 -13.01 -0.43 0.15
N GLY A 264 -12.08 0.47 0.49
CA GLY A 264 -12.11 1.24 1.74
C GLY A 264 -11.36 2.57 1.60
N ASP A 265 -11.89 3.61 2.21
CA ASP A 265 -11.25 4.92 2.29
C ASP A 265 -11.60 5.55 3.63
N ARG A 266 -10.61 5.61 4.53
CA ARG A 266 -10.81 6.04 5.91
C ARG A 266 -11.14 7.52 6.01
N ASP A 267 -10.49 8.34 5.18
CA ASP A 267 -10.49 9.78 5.37
C ASP A 267 -11.54 10.48 4.50
N TRP A 268 -11.89 9.91 3.34
CA TRP A 268 -12.76 10.57 2.36
C TRP A 268 -14.04 9.80 2.02
N GLY A 269 -14.24 8.61 2.57
CA GLY A 269 -15.47 7.82 2.36
C GLY A 269 -15.74 7.49 0.89
N ARG A 270 -14.71 7.44 0.04
CA ARG A 270 -14.82 7.14 -1.41
C ARG A 270 -15.01 5.65 -1.71
N GLY A 271 -15.52 4.87 -0.76
CA GLY A 271 -15.79 3.45 -0.95
C GLY A 271 -16.67 3.19 -2.18
N GLN A 272 -16.47 2.04 -2.81
CA GLN A 272 -17.21 1.55 -3.99
C GLN A 272 -17.00 2.36 -5.28
N ARG A 273 -16.08 3.32 -5.31
CA ARG A 273 -15.67 3.96 -6.57
C ARG A 273 -14.74 3.05 -7.35
N PHE A 274 -14.80 3.09 -8.67
CA PHE A 274 -13.92 2.29 -9.51
C PHE A 274 -13.54 3.01 -10.79
N GLY A 275 -12.46 2.56 -11.40
CA GLY A 275 -11.99 3.00 -12.70
C GLY A 275 -11.38 1.84 -13.48
N PHE A 276 -11.47 1.90 -14.81
CA PHE A 276 -10.90 0.89 -15.69
C PHE A 276 -9.59 1.36 -16.31
N PHE A 277 -8.68 0.42 -16.55
CA PHE A 277 -7.41 0.70 -17.21
C PHE A 277 -6.91 -0.50 -18.00
N GLU A 278 -6.07 -0.22 -18.98
CA GLU A 278 -5.29 -1.21 -19.72
C GLU A 278 -3.81 -1.03 -19.39
N VAL A 279 -3.04 -2.09 -19.52
CA VAL A 279 -1.59 -2.05 -19.39
C VAL A 279 -1.00 -2.43 -20.74
N GLY A 280 -0.40 -1.45 -21.41
CA GLY A 280 0.28 -1.64 -22.68
C GLY A 280 1.79 -1.87 -22.49
N ARG A 281 2.52 -1.96 -23.60
CA ARG A 281 3.99 -2.11 -23.59
C ARG A 281 4.74 -0.94 -22.92
N GLY A 282 4.13 0.24 -22.87
CA GLY A 282 4.68 1.44 -22.23
C GLY A 282 4.17 1.68 -20.81
N GLY A 283 3.49 0.71 -20.19
CA GLY A 283 2.87 0.85 -18.86
C GLY A 283 1.36 1.13 -18.93
N LEU A 284 0.87 1.85 -17.92
CA LEU A 284 -0.56 2.16 -17.76
C LEU A 284 -1.08 3.03 -18.92
N VAL A 285 -2.17 2.56 -19.55
CA VAL A 285 -2.94 3.27 -20.57
C VAL A 285 -4.40 3.23 -20.12
N GLY A 286 -4.97 4.35 -19.68
CA GLY A 286 -6.33 4.36 -19.13
C GLY A 286 -7.12 5.59 -19.54
N ASP A 287 -8.40 5.37 -19.89
CA ASP A 287 -9.45 6.38 -19.89
C ASP A 287 -10.11 6.34 -18.51
N TRP A 288 -9.94 7.39 -17.71
CA TRP A 288 -10.66 7.52 -16.44
C TRP A 288 -12.10 7.97 -16.73
N SER A 289 -12.99 7.04 -17.04
CA SER A 289 -14.43 7.30 -17.01
C SER A 289 -14.93 7.07 -15.59
N GLY A 290 -14.96 8.12 -14.77
CA GLY A 290 -15.47 8.05 -13.40
C GLY A 290 -16.96 7.70 -13.39
N GLY A 291 -17.29 6.42 -13.24
CA GLY A 291 -18.66 5.94 -13.06
C GLY A 291 -19.02 5.93 -11.58
N GLY A 292 -19.46 7.06 -11.04
CA GLY A 292 -20.17 7.10 -9.76
C GLY A 292 -21.67 6.88 -9.98
N ARG A 293 -22.30 6.03 -9.15
CA ARG A 293 -23.76 6.05 -8.99
C ARG A 293 -24.20 7.27 -8.22
#